data_AF-A0A351TAA1-F1
#
_entry.id   AF-A0A351TAA1-F1
#
_cell.length_a   1.000
_cell.length_b   1.000
_cell.length_c   1.000
_cell.angle_alpha   90.00
_cell.angle_beta   90.00
_cell.angle_gamma   90.00
#
_symmetry.space_group_name_H-M   'P 1'
#
loop_
_entity.id
_entity.type
_entity.pdbx_description
1 polymer ?
#
loop_
_entity_poly.entity_id
_entity_poly.type
_entity_poly.pdbx_seq_one_letter_code
_entity_poly.pdbx_strand_id
1 'polypeptide(L)' 'MSSFFAISKLRKILNIKKVGHTGTLDPLASGLLLVATGNSTKLISYLDKARKTYVFSFNLD' A
#
# COMPACT_ATOMS: atom_id res chain seq x y z
N MET A 1 -9.63 7.36 2.60
CA MET A 1 -9.04 6.35 3.52
C MET A 1 -7.56 6.25 3.22
N SER A 2 -6.65 6.39 4.20
CA SER A 2 -5.21 6.33 3.90
C SER A 2 -4.69 4.89 3.78
N SER A 3 -3.61 4.69 3.03
CA SER A 3 -2.92 3.40 2.91
C SER A 3 -2.50 2.83 4.28
N PHE A 4 -1.98 3.69 5.16
CA PHE A 4 -1.62 3.29 6.53
C PHE A 4 -2.83 2.84 7.36
N PHE A 5 -3.97 3.54 7.23
CA PHE A 5 -5.19 3.16 7.92
C PHE A 5 -5.72 1.81 7.42
N ALA A 6 -5.61 1.52 6.11
CA ALA A 6 -5.97 0.23 5.54
C ALA A 6 -5.17 -0.92 6.14
N ILE A 7 -3.84 -0.82 6.18
CA ILE A 7 -3.01 -1.89 6.78
C ILE A 7 -3.15 -1.97 8.29
N SER A 8 -3.50 -0.87 8.97
CA SER A 8 -3.77 -0.88 10.41
C SER A 8 -5.01 -1.68 10.76
N LYS A 9 -6.05 -1.64 9.92
CA LYS A 9 -7.21 -2.53 10.03
C LYS A 9 -6.81 -3.99 9.77
N LEU A 10 -6.05 -4.24 8.69
CA LEU A 10 -5.56 -5.58 8.35
C LEU A 10 -4.74 -6.20 9.50
N ARG A 11 -3.87 -5.40 10.13
CA ARG A 11 -3.06 -5.80 11.30
C ARG A 11 -3.91 -6.36 12.43
N LYS A 12 -5.04 -5.70 12.72
CA LYS A 12 -5.98 -6.10 13.77
C LYS A 12 -6.75 -7.37 13.38
N ILE A 13 -7.28 -7.40 12.16
CA ILE A 13 -8.08 -8.53 11.65
C ILE A 13 -7.26 -9.82 11.62
N LEU A 14 -6.01 -9.73 11.15
CA LEU A 14 -5.12 -10.89 10.99
C LEU A 14 -4.26 -11.18 12.24
N ASN A 15 -4.38 -10.38 13.30
CA ASN A 15 -3.59 -10.46 14.53
C ASN A 15 -2.06 -10.53 14.28
N ILE A 16 -1.55 -9.67 13.40
CA ILE A 16 -0.14 -9.65 13.00
C ILE A 16 0.61 -8.56 13.76
N LYS A 17 1.78 -8.88 14.32
CA LYS A 17 2.59 -7.89 15.07
C LYS A 17 3.23 -6.82 14.20
N LYS A 18 3.74 -7.21 13.02
CA LYS A 18 4.48 -6.33 12.11
C LYS A 18 3.87 -6.36 10.71
N VAL A 19 3.48 -5.20 10.21
CA VAL A 19 2.93 -5.00 8.86
C VAL A 19 3.52 -3.72 8.28
N GLY A 20 3.72 -3.69 6.97
CA GLY A 20 4.10 -2.49 6.22
C GLY A 20 3.51 -2.54 4.81
N HIS A 21 3.54 -1.41 4.10
CA HIS A 21 3.11 -1.32 2.71
C HIS A 21 4.15 -0.60 1.86
N THR A 22 4.02 -0.73 0.53
CA THR A 22 4.71 0.09 -0.49
C THR A 22 3.71 0.48 -1.58
N GLY A 23 4.04 1.53 -2.33
CA GLY A 23 3.11 2.12 -3.30
C GLY A 23 1.94 2.78 -2.58
N THR A 24 2.23 3.77 -1.73
CA THR A 24 1.20 4.54 -1.03
C THR A 24 0.21 5.12 -2.05
N LEU A 25 -1.07 4.82 -1.87
CA LEU A 25 -2.17 5.41 -2.62
C LEU A 25 -2.70 6.64 -1.88
N ASP A 26 -2.95 7.71 -2.63
CA ASP A 26 -3.66 8.88 -2.12
C ASP A 26 -5.09 8.49 -1.67
N PRO A 27 -5.69 9.19 -0.69
CA PRO A 27 -7.02 8.83 -0.18
C PRO A 27 -8.15 8.84 -1.21
N LEU A 28 -7.96 9.57 -2.32
CA LEU A 28 -8.86 9.70 -3.46
C LEU A 28 -8.57 8.69 -4.57
N ALA A 29 -7.42 8.00 -4.51
CA ALA A 29 -7.07 6.94 -5.44
C ALA A 29 -7.62 5.58 -4.99
N SER A 30 -7.76 4.68 -5.94
CA SER A 30 -7.96 3.25 -5.69
C SER A 30 -6.93 2.45 -6.47
N GLY A 31 -6.73 1.17 -6.12
CA GLY A 31 -5.79 0.31 -6.83
C GLY A 31 -5.14 -0.74 -5.94
N LEU A 32 -4.01 -1.27 -6.42
CA LEU A 32 -3.22 -2.28 -5.74
C LEU A 32 -2.37 -1.66 -4.62
N LEU A 33 -2.60 -2.08 -3.37
CA LEU A 33 -1.73 -1.77 -2.24
C LEU A 33 -0.96 -3.02 -1.83
N LEU A 34 0.36 -3.02 -2.06
CA LEU A 34 1.21 -4.13 -1.66
C LEU A 34 1.45 -4.08 -0.15
N VAL A 35 1.13 -5.18 0.53
CA VAL A 35 1.29 -5.32 1.98
C VAL A 35 2.24 -6.47 2.30
N ALA A 36 3.19 -6.22 3.19
CA ALA A 36 4.11 -7.23 3.68
C ALA A 36 3.98 -7.38 5.20
N THR A 37 4.17 -8.60 5.70
CA THR A 37 3.99 -8.97 7.11
C THR A 37 5.25 -9.62 7.67
N GLY A 38 5.49 -9.48 8.97
CA GLY A 38 6.60 -10.14 9.65
C GLY A 38 7.96 -9.84 9.01
N ASN A 39 8.73 -10.89 8.70
CA ASN A 39 10.06 -10.75 8.09
C ASN A 39 10.01 -10.22 6.66
N SER A 40 8.93 -10.48 5.92
CA SER A 40 8.76 -10.03 4.54
C SER A 40 8.70 -8.50 4.41
N THR A 41 8.45 -7.76 5.50
CA THR A 41 8.55 -6.29 5.47
C THR A 41 9.94 -5.80 5.07
N LYS A 42 10.99 -6.61 5.27
CA LYS A 42 12.36 -6.28 4.85
C LYS A 42 12.50 -6.25 3.32
N LEU A 43 11.58 -6.89 2.60
CA LEU A 43 11.58 -6.94 1.13
C LEU A 43 10.91 -5.72 0.48
N ILE A 44 10.23 -4.88 1.27
CA ILE A 44 9.50 -3.69 0.77
C ILE A 44 10.40 -2.79 -0.09
N SER A 45 11.65 -2.55 0.33
CA SER A 45 12.59 -1.69 -0.39
C SER A 45 12.92 -2.18 -1.80
N TYR A 46 12.82 -3.48 -2.06
CA TYR A 46 13.02 -4.05 -3.40
C TYR A 46 11.79 -3.81 -4.30
N LEU A 47 10.59 -3.90 -3.73
CA LEU A 47 9.32 -3.68 -4.44
C LEU A 47 9.07 -2.19 -4.73
N ASP A 48 9.62 -1.30 -3.90
CA ASP A 48 9.48 0.14 -4.07
C ASP A 48 10.10 0.64 -5.39
N LYS A 49 11.07 -0.09 -5.93
CA LYS A 49 11.70 0.19 -7.23
C LYS A 49 11.04 -0.51 -8.42
N ALA A 50 10.06 -1.39 -8.20
CA ALA A 50 9.35 -2.06 -9.28
C ALA A 50 8.60 -1.05 -10.17
N ARG A 51 8.33 -1.40 -11.43
CA ARG A 51 7.50 -0.58 -12.31
C ARG A 51 6.03 -0.63 -11.84
N LYS A 52 5.33 0.51 -11.89
CA LYS A 52 3.88 0.60 -11.60
C LYS A 52 3.17 1.25 -12.77
N THR A 53 1.90 0.88 -12.96
CA THR A 53 1.02 1.45 -13.97
C THR A 53 -0.16 2.09 -13.27
N TYR A 54 -0.53 3.28 -13.73
CA TYR A 54 -1.64 4.07 -13.20
C TYR A 54 -2.60 4.39 -14.34
N VAL A 55 -3.89 4.39 -14.03
CA VAL A 55 -4.94 4.94 -14.88
C VAL A 55 -5.48 6.15 -14.17
N PHE A 56 -5.53 7.28 -14.87
CA PHE A 56 -6.02 8.54 -14.33
C PHE A 56 -6.87 9.28 -15.36
N SER A 57 -7.74 10.14 -14.86
CA SER A 57 -8.51 11.11 -15.65
C SER A 57 -8.26 12.49 -15.06
N PHE A 58 -8.23 13.50 -15.90
CA PHE A 58 -8.12 14.89 -15.49
C PHE A 58 -9.04 15.75 -16.35
N ASN A 59 -9.52 16.85 -15.80
CA ASN A 59 -10.29 17.86 -16.53
C ASN A 59 -9.35 19.03 -16.84
N LEU A 60 -9.43 19.54 -18.06
CA LEU A 60 -8.81 20.78 -18.48
C LEU A 60 -9.93 21.83 -18.46
N ASP A 61 -10.02 22.58 -17.37
CA ASP A 61 -10.81 23.81 -17.32
C ASP A 61 -10.02 24.96 -17.96
#